data_AF-A0A1W1D897-F1
#
_entry.id   AF-A0A1W1D897-F1
#
_cell.length_a   1.000
_cell.length_b   1.000
_cell.length_c   1.000
_cell.angle_alpha   90.00
_cell.angle_beta   90.00
_cell.angle_gamma   90.00
#
_symmetry.space_group_name_H-M   'P 1'
#
loop_
_entity.id
_entity.type
_entity.pdbx_description
1 polymer ?
#
loop_
_entity_poly.entity_id
_entity_poly.type
_entity_poly.pdbx_seq_one_letter_code
_entity_poly.pdbx_strand_id
1 'polypeptide(L)'
;MLSKSGFDPQGMAHFFEKLKDTSSAEEFLRSHPLSINRISDSMQRAARASGDYRKDSFEYTTTKAKLYYRKHGRIKREQDKAITHYMQAYQAFDQQEYSTAKAHVDQLLDLDHSKPSYIMAGRIASKLGEIDQAQQYFEQNNLIEDDESSVYYAAQAYLDNKQPRLGVATLKPFLRVNKGSYQSYQLLSSLFVELGAFDRSHIQSAKALIVQGKLDKAIGHYERAKAVTHSQDLFDVLSVRIDNLQQTLDLYKDLPD
;
A
#
# COMPACT_ATOMS: atom_id res chain seq x y z
N MET A 1 -22.29 8.95 -11.83
CA MET A 1 -21.13 9.12 -10.92
C MET A 1 -19.83 9.20 -11.70
N LEU A 2 -19.49 8.24 -12.57
CA LEU A 2 -18.26 8.31 -13.40
C LEU A 2 -18.02 9.66 -14.10
N SER A 3 -18.97 10.10 -14.95
CA SER A 3 -18.86 11.39 -15.62
C SER A 3 -18.83 12.58 -14.64
N LYS A 4 -19.59 12.53 -13.54
CA LYS A 4 -19.55 13.56 -12.48
C LYS A 4 -18.19 13.62 -11.77
N SER A 5 -17.44 12.52 -11.76
CA SER A 5 -16.09 12.40 -11.22
C SER A 5 -15.01 12.61 -12.30
N GLY A 6 -15.40 12.99 -13.52
CA GLY A 6 -14.50 13.26 -14.65
C GLY A 6 -14.03 12.04 -15.44
N PHE A 7 -14.47 10.82 -15.08
CA PHE A 7 -14.10 9.59 -15.80
C PHE A 7 -14.98 9.35 -17.03
N ASP A 8 -14.40 8.72 -18.05
CA ASP A 8 -15.08 8.35 -19.29
C ASP A 8 -16.14 7.26 -19.06
N PRO A 9 -17.43 7.55 -19.30
CA PRO A 9 -18.52 6.57 -19.21
C PRO A 9 -18.38 5.39 -20.18
N GLN A 10 -17.66 5.56 -21.30
CA GLN A 10 -17.38 4.47 -22.22
C GLN A 10 -16.57 3.35 -21.55
N GLY A 11 -15.74 3.68 -20.56
CA GLY A 11 -14.98 2.69 -19.80
C GLY A 11 -15.87 1.64 -19.11
N MET A 12 -17.07 2.01 -18.66
CA MET A 12 -18.03 1.07 -18.08
C MET A 12 -18.59 0.12 -19.15
N ALA A 13 -18.98 0.66 -20.31
CA ALA A 13 -19.55 -0.14 -21.40
C ALA A 13 -18.54 -1.17 -21.91
N HIS A 14 -17.29 -0.73 -22.16
CA HIS A 14 -16.20 -1.64 -22.56
C HIS A 14 -15.84 -2.66 -21.48
N PHE A 15 -15.92 -2.27 -20.20
CA PHE A 15 -15.70 -3.22 -19.10
C PHE A 15 -16.74 -4.35 -19.11
N PHE A 16 -18.03 -4.02 -19.28
CA PHE A 16 -19.10 -5.02 -19.34
C PHE A 16 -18.98 -5.94 -20.56
N GLU A 17 -18.62 -5.40 -21.72
CA GLU A 17 -18.34 -6.21 -22.91
C GLU A 17 -17.21 -7.20 -22.64
N LYS A 18 -16.08 -6.71 -22.12
CA LYS A 18 -14.94 -7.56 -21.78
C LYS A 18 -15.27 -8.60 -20.71
N LEU A 19 -16.09 -8.24 -19.74
CA LEU A 19 -16.50 -9.13 -18.66
C LEU A 19 -17.36 -10.28 -19.17
N LYS A 20 -18.25 -10.01 -20.14
CA LYS A 20 -19.08 -11.03 -20.81
C LYS A 20 -18.23 -12.10 -21.49
N ASP A 21 -17.12 -11.70 -22.09
CA ASP A 21 -16.27 -12.59 -22.89
C ASP A 21 -15.12 -13.22 -22.09
N THR A 22 -14.98 -12.90 -20.80
CA THR A 22 -13.90 -13.41 -19.94
C THR A 22 -14.36 -14.60 -19.11
N SER A 23 -13.83 -15.79 -19.37
CA SER A 23 -14.18 -17.02 -18.62
C SER A 23 -13.88 -16.94 -17.12
N SER A 24 -12.84 -16.21 -16.71
CA SER A 24 -12.53 -16.00 -15.28
C SER A 24 -13.46 -15.02 -14.57
N ALA A 25 -14.50 -14.50 -15.23
CA ALA A 25 -15.45 -13.54 -14.65
C ALA A 25 -16.67 -14.22 -13.98
N GLU A 26 -16.78 -15.55 -14.06
CA GLU A 26 -17.96 -16.29 -13.58
C GLU A 26 -18.37 -15.97 -12.14
N GLU A 27 -17.39 -15.90 -11.23
CA GLU A 27 -17.66 -15.59 -9.82
C GLU A 27 -18.29 -14.21 -9.64
N PHE A 28 -17.78 -13.20 -10.34
CA PHE A 28 -18.34 -11.86 -10.32
C PHE A 28 -19.74 -11.84 -10.94
N LEU A 29 -19.95 -12.55 -12.05
CA LEU A 29 -21.24 -12.61 -12.74
C LEU A 29 -22.31 -13.37 -11.95
N ARG A 30 -21.94 -14.28 -11.03
CA ARG A 30 -22.87 -14.94 -10.10
C ARG A 30 -23.48 -13.98 -9.09
N SER A 31 -22.69 -13.04 -8.56
CA SER A 31 -23.17 -12.02 -7.60
C SER A 31 -23.73 -10.78 -8.29
N HIS A 32 -23.24 -10.47 -9.49
CA HIS A 32 -23.66 -9.31 -10.29
C HIS A 32 -24.04 -9.74 -11.70
N PRO A 33 -25.25 -10.31 -11.90
CA PRO A 33 -25.68 -10.80 -13.20
C PRO A 33 -25.65 -9.71 -14.28
N LEU A 34 -24.94 -9.99 -15.38
CA LEU A 34 -24.82 -9.08 -16.52
C LEU A 34 -25.67 -9.60 -17.67
N SER A 35 -26.86 -9.01 -17.86
CA SER A 35 -27.73 -9.33 -19.00
C SER A 35 -27.39 -8.48 -20.22
N ILE A 36 -27.80 -8.96 -21.40
CA ILE A 36 -27.67 -8.21 -22.66
C ILE A 36 -28.34 -6.83 -22.54
N ASN A 37 -29.51 -6.75 -21.91
CA ASN A 37 -30.22 -5.48 -21.69
C ASN A 37 -29.39 -4.48 -20.86
N ARG A 38 -28.63 -4.95 -19.86
CA ARG A 38 -27.74 -4.07 -19.07
C ARG A 38 -26.57 -3.55 -19.90
N ILE A 39 -26.00 -4.39 -20.76
CA ILE A 39 -24.91 -3.98 -21.66
C ILE A 39 -25.44 -2.93 -22.65
N SER A 40 -26.59 -3.19 -23.29
CA SER A 40 -27.22 -2.25 -24.24
C SER A 40 -27.58 -0.91 -23.61
N ASP A 41 -28.19 -0.90 -22.42
CA ASP A 41 -28.51 0.35 -21.69
C ASP A 41 -27.22 1.12 -21.34
N SER A 42 -26.18 0.42 -20.89
CA SER A 42 -24.87 1.04 -20.59
C SER A 42 -24.24 1.68 -21.83
N MET A 43 -24.23 0.97 -22.97
CA MET A 43 -23.74 1.51 -24.25
C MET A 43 -24.56 2.72 -24.70
N GLN A 44 -25.89 2.67 -24.61
CA GLN A 44 -26.74 3.78 -25.03
C GLN A 44 -26.52 5.03 -24.15
N ARG A 45 -26.32 4.85 -22.84
CA ARG A 45 -25.98 5.95 -21.93
C ARG A 45 -24.59 6.52 -22.20
N ALA A 46 -23.61 5.66 -22.46
CA ALA A 46 -22.25 6.08 -22.78
C ALA A 46 -22.19 6.83 -24.12
N ALA A 47 -22.93 6.38 -25.14
CA ALA A 47 -22.99 7.05 -26.45
C ALA A 47 -23.62 8.45 -26.39
N ARG A 48 -24.49 8.72 -25.40
CA ARG A 48 -25.04 10.05 -25.13
C ARG A 48 -24.11 10.93 -24.32
N ALA A 49 -23.06 10.36 -23.75
CA ALA A 49 -22.09 11.11 -22.97
C ALA A 49 -21.03 11.68 -23.92
N SER A 50 -20.90 13.00 -23.90
CA SER A 50 -19.81 13.72 -24.54
C SER A 50 -19.12 14.59 -23.50
N GLY A 51 -17.83 14.81 -23.65
CA GLY A 51 -17.05 15.64 -22.74
C GLY A 51 -15.57 15.35 -22.83
N ASP A 52 -14.79 16.26 -22.26
CA ASP A 52 -13.37 16.02 -22.00
C ASP A 52 -13.25 15.24 -20.69
N TYR A 53 -12.83 13.98 -20.78
CA TYR A 53 -12.66 13.10 -19.63
C TYR A 53 -11.20 13.08 -19.21
N ARG A 54 -10.98 12.93 -17.90
CA ARG A 54 -9.62 12.87 -17.36
C ARG A 54 -8.85 11.69 -17.97
N LYS A 55 -7.58 11.91 -18.25
CA LYS A 55 -6.65 10.83 -18.58
C LYS A 55 -6.39 9.97 -17.36
N ASP A 56 -6.03 8.71 -17.62
CA ASP A 56 -5.53 7.78 -16.61
C ASP A 56 -4.33 8.41 -15.89
N SER A 57 -4.33 8.34 -14.55
CA SER A 57 -3.20 8.84 -13.77
C SER A 57 -2.02 7.87 -13.81
N PHE A 58 -0.82 8.36 -13.55
CA PHE A 58 0.37 7.53 -13.53
C PHE A 58 0.31 6.47 -12.41
N GLU A 59 -0.34 6.77 -11.29
CA GLU A 59 -0.61 5.80 -10.22
C GLU A 59 -1.44 4.61 -10.72
N TYR A 60 -2.46 4.88 -11.54
CA TYR A 60 -3.28 3.82 -12.12
C TYR A 60 -2.47 2.99 -13.12
N THR A 61 -1.75 3.63 -14.04
CA THR A 61 -0.99 2.92 -15.09
C THR A 61 0.13 2.07 -14.49
N THR A 62 0.88 2.59 -13.51
CA THR A 62 1.93 1.84 -12.79
C THR A 62 1.36 0.70 -11.96
N THR A 63 0.23 0.90 -11.27
CA THR A 63 -0.44 -0.17 -10.53
C THR A 63 -0.86 -1.31 -11.46
N LYS A 64 -1.49 -0.97 -12.59
CA LYS A 64 -1.90 -1.94 -13.63
C LYS A 64 -0.70 -2.70 -14.19
N ALA A 65 0.40 -2.01 -14.49
CA ALA A 65 1.60 -2.62 -15.03
C ALA A 65 2.30 -3.55 -14.02
N LYS A 66 2.36 -3.17 -12.74
CA LYS A 66 2.88 -4.03 -11.66
C LYS A 66 2.06 -5.31 -11.47
N LEU A 67 0.72 -5.21 -11.52
CA LEU A 67 -0.16 -6.38 -11.46
C LEU A 67 0.08 -7.31 -12.66
N TYR A 68 0.24 -6.75 -13.86
CA TYR A 68 0.59 -7.52 -15.05
C TYR A 68 1.93 -8.25 -14.88
N TYR A 69 2.97 -7.54 -14.44
CA TYR A 69 4.30 -8.13 -14.20
C TYR A 69 4.24 -9.27 -13.18
N ARG A 70 3.54 -9.08 -12.05
CA ARG A 70 3.35 -10.16 -11.05
C ARG A 70 2.66 -11.39 -11.60
N LYS A 71 1.68 -11.21 -12.48
CA LYS A 71 0.93 -12.33 -13.10
C LYS A 71 1.74 -13.06 -14.18
N HIS A 72 2.54 -12.33 -14.95
CA HIS A 72 3.16 -12.86 -16.17
C HIS A 72 4.69 -12.99 -16.13
N GLY A 73 5.35 -12.46 -15.10
CA GLY A 73 6.81 -12.46 -14.96
C GLY A 73 7.55 -11.62 -15.99
N ARG A 74 6.86 -10.72 -16.72
CA ARG A 74 7.46 -9.87 -17.76
C ARG A 74 6.75 -8.52 -17.87
N ILE A 75 7.50 -7.51 -18.32
CA ILE A 75 6.94 -6.20 -18.61
C ILE A 75 6.04 -6.27 -19.86
N LYS A 76 4.96 -5.50 -19.85
CA LYS A 76 4.13 -5.30 -21.03
C LYS A 76 4.76 -4.18 -21.86
N ARG A 77 4.81 -4.34 -23.18
CA ARG A 77 5.22 -3.26 -24.09
C ARG A 77 4.14 -2.18 -24.08
N GLU A 78 4.51 -1.00 -23.63
CA GLU A 78 3.66 0.19 -23.63
C GLU A 78 4.25 1.23 -24.59
N GLN A 79 3.42 2.12 -25.13
CA GLN A 79 3.89 3.20 -26.01
C GLN A 79 4.46 4.39 -25.22
N ASP A 80 3.94 4.58 -24.01
CA ASP A 80 4.39 5.64 -23.11
C ASP A 80 5.78 5.28 -22.54
N LYS A 81 6.72 6.22 -22.70
CA LYS A 81 8.11 6.06 -22.27
C LYS A 81 8.26 6.10 -20.74
N ALA A 82 7.48 6.91 -20.04
CA ALA A 82 7.54 7.02 -18.59
C ALA A 82 7.16 5.68 -17.95
N ILE A 83 6.04 5.07 -18.36
CA ILE A 83 5.64 3.75 -17.84
C ILE A 83 6.66 2.66 -18.22
N THR A 84 7.29 2.76 -19.40
CA THR A 84 8.34 1.83 -19.82
C THR A 84 9.55 1.90 -18.90
N HIS A 85 10.08 3.09 -18.66
CA HIS A 85 11.20 3.30 -17.75
C HIS A 85 10.86 2.94 -16.30
N TYR A 86 9.65 3.27 -15.83
CA TYR A 86 9.17 2.82 -14.53
C TYR A 86 9.20 1.30 -14.39
N MET A 87 8.69 0.57 -15.38
CA MET A 87 8.64 -0.89 -15.31
C MET A 87 10.01 -1.55 -15.50
N GLN A 88 10.91 -0.95 -16.27
CA GLN A 88 12.30 -1.38 -16.36
C GLN A 88 13.04 -1.18 -15.03
N ALA A 89 12.88 -0.01 -14.39
CA ALA A 89 13.41 0.26 -13.06
C ALA A 89 12.82 -0.71 -12.02
N TYR A 90 11.50 -0.96 -12.07
CA TYR A 90 10.82 -1.91 -11.20
C TYR A 90 11.38 -3.33 -11.36
N GLN A 91 11.55 -3.80 -12.60
CA GLN A 91 12.08 -5.13 -12.88
C GLN A 91 13.55 -5.26 -12.43
N ALA A 92 14.41 -4.31 -12.76
CA ALA A 92 15.80 -4.30 -12.33
C ALA A 92 15.91 -4.26 -10.79
N PHE A 93 15.06 -3.48 -10.12
CA PHE A 93 14.99 -3.43 -8.66
C PHE A 93 14.59 -4.79 -8.06
N ASP A 94 13.60 -5.47 -8.65
CA ASP A 94 13.15 -6.80 -8.24
C ASP A 94 14.26 -7.86 -8.42
N GLN A 95 15.08 -7.71 -9.46
CA GLN A 95 16.26 -8.52 -9.74
C GLN A 95 17.50 -8.12 -8.92
N GLN A 96 17.38 -7.13 -8.03
CA GLN A 96 18.47 -6.57 -7.22
C GLN A 96 19.59 -5.89 -8.01
N GLU A 97 19.35 -5.57 -9.29
CA GLU A 97 20.25 -4.82 -10.16
C GLU A 97 20.10 -3.31 -9.94
N TYR A 98 20.48 -2.83 -8.76
CA TYR A 98 20.16 -1.46 -8.33
C TYR A 98 20.81 -0.36 -9.19
N SER A 99 22.00 -0.58 -9.72
CA SER A 99 22.64 0.38 -10.65
C SER A 99 21.87 0.49 -11.98
N THR A 100 21.40 -0.64 -12.52
CA THR A 100 20.55 -0.67 -13.71
C THR A 100 19.20 -0.01 -13.42
N ALA A 101 18.62 -0.30 -12.26
CA ALA A 101 17.38 0.33 -11.81
C ALA A 101 17.53 1.86 -11.71
N LYS A 102 18.68 2.34 -11.22
CA LYS A 102 18.99 3.76 -11.13
C LYS A 102 19.02 4.42 -12.51
N ALA A 103 19.71 3.82 -13.48
CA ALA A 103 19.75 4.36 -14.84
C ALA A 103 18.34 4.53 -15.44
N HIS A 104 17.45 3.57 -15.22
CA HIS A 104 16.06 3.66 -15.68
C HIS A 104 15.22 4.67 -14.88
N VAL A 105 15.43 4.79 -13.56
CA VAL A 105 14.66 5.74 -12.75
C VAL A 105 15.09 7.18 -13.01
N ASP A 106 16.37 7.43 -13.32
CA ASP A 106 16.84 8.76 -13.72
C ASP A 106 16.14 9.20 -15.02
N GLN A 107 16.03 8.31 -16.02
CA GLN A 107 15.27 8.58 -17.26
C GLN A 107 13.76 8.73 -17.03
N LEU A 108 13.21 8.05 -16.03
CA LEU A 108 11.81 8.22 -15.64
C LEU A 108 11.59 9.62 -15.06
N LEU A 109 12.47 10.10 -14.18
CA LEU A 109 12.31 11.38 -13.51
C LEU A 109 12.39 12.56 -14.50
N ASP A 110 13.10 12.42 -15.62
CA ASP A 110 13.07 13.43 -16.70
C ASP A 110 11.67 13.56 -17.36
N LEU A 111 10.82 12.54 -17.23
CA LEU A 111 9.51 12.45 -17.90
C LEU A 111 8.32 12.60 -16.95
N ASP A 112 8.42 12.09 -15.72
CA ASP A 112 7.32 12.03 -14.77
C ASP A 112 7.80 12.21 -13.32
N HIS A 113 7.13 13.13 -12.63
CA HIS A 113 7.39 13.52 -11.24
C HIS A 113 6.20 13.19 -10.33
N SER A 114 5.44 12.14 -10.67
CA SER A 114 4.34 11.69 -9.83
C SER A 114 4.83 10.85 -8.65
N LYS A 115 3.91 10.60 -7.71
CA LYS A 115 4.22 9.86 -6.48
C LYS A 115 4.89 8.51 -6.70
N PRO A 116 4.42 7.63 -7.61
CA PRO A 116 5.08 6.36 -7.91
C PRO A 116 6.54 6.53 -8.36
N SER A 117 6.86 7.58 -9.11
CA SER A 117 8.20 7.84 -9.65
C SER A 117 9.17 8.20 -8.52
N TYR A 118 8.78 9.11 -7.64
CA TYR A 118 9.56 9.44 -6.45
C TYR A 118 9.71 8.28 -5.47
N ILE A 119 8.64 7.51 -5.22
CA ILE A 119 8.74 6.31 -4.39
C ILE A 119 9.74 5.30 -4.99
N MET A 120 9.74 5.12 -6.31
CA MET A 120 10.69 4.23 -6.97
C MET A 120 12.12 4.72 -6.81
N ALA A 121 12.36 6.00 -7.08
CA ALA A 121 13.68 6.62 -6.97
C ALA A 121 14.22 6.53 -5.53
N GLY A 122 13.41 6.86 -4.53
CA GLY A 122 13.81 6.76 -3.12
C GLY A 122 14.11 5.32 -2.68
N ARG A 123 13.33 4.34 -3.16
CA ARG A 123 13.61 2.92 -2.87
C ARG A 123 14.92 2.45 -3.49
N ILE A 124 15.24 2.87 -4.71
CA ILE A 124 16.49 2.55 -5.39
C ILE A 124 17.68 3.20 -4.66
N ALA A 125 17.61 4.50 -4.39
CA ALA A 125 18.64 5.24 -3.65
C ALA A 125 18.93 4.61 -2.28
N SER A 126 17.88 4.22 -1.54
CA SER A 126 18.00 3.49 -0.28
C SER A 126 18.81 2.19 -0.41
N LYS A 127 18.60 1.41 -1.48
CA LYS A 127 19.34 0.16 -1.72
C LYS A 127 20.78 0.38 -2.17
N LEU A 128 21.09 1.55 -2.70
CA LEU A 128 22.45 1.98 -3.04
C LEU A 128 23.19 2.61 -1.84
N GLY A 129 22.53 2.79 -0.70
CA GLY A 129 23.10 3.45 0.48
C GLY A 129 23.03 4.98 0.44
N GLU A 130 22.37 5.55 -0.57
CA GLU A 130 22.22 7.00 -0.79
C GLU A 130 21.03 7.53 0.05
N ILE A 131 21.17 7.50 1.38
CA ILE A 131 20.03 7.74 2.28
C ILE A 131 19.48 9.16 2.20
N ASP A 132 20.32 10.17 2.15
CA ASP A 132 19.86 11.56 2.10
C ASP A 132 19.03 11.81 0.83
N GLN A 133 19.49 11.28 -0.31
CA GLN A 133 18.77 11.35 -1.57
C GLN A 133 17.47 10.54 -1.53
N ALA A 134 17.47 9.38 -0.87
CA ALA A 134 16.25 8.59 -0.69
C ALA A 134 15.16 9.38 0.06
N GLN A 135 15.54 10.07 1.15
CA GLN A 135 14.61 10.89 1.94
C GLN A 135 14.09 12.08 1.13
N GLN A 136 14.97 12.77 0.39
CA GLN A 136 14.57 13.87 -0.50
C GLN A 136 13.49 13.46 -1.49
N TYR A 137 13.60 12.25 -2.07
CA TYR A 137 12.56 11.73 -2.97
C TYR A 137 11.25 11.45 -2.24
N PHE A 138 11.27 10.81 -1.07
CA PHE A 138 10.04 10.55 -0.31
C PHE A 138 9.36 11.84 0.16
N GLU A 139 10.13 12.87 0.51
CA GLU A 139 9.62 14.17 0.92
C GLU A 139 8.88 14.91 -0.19
N GLN A 140 9.19 14.67 -1.47
CA GLN A 140 8.43 15.27 -2.59
C GLN A 140 6.94 14.91 -2.56
N ASN A 141 6.58 13.80 -1.91
CA ASN A 141 5.20 13.33 -1.81
C ASN A 141 4.52 13.71 -0.48
N ASN A 142 5.27 14.16 0.53
CA ASN A 142 4.76 14.45 1.87
C ASN A 142 3.97 15.76 1.97
N LEU A 143 3.60 16.37 0.84
CA LEU A 143 2.68 17.52 0.78
C LEU A 143 1.25 17.16 1.24
N ILE A 144 0.93 15.86 1.33
CA ILE A 144 -0.35 15.33 1.78
C ILE A 144 -0.16 14.69 3.15
N GLU A 145 -0.85 15.21 4.18
CA GLU A 145 -0.69 14.81 5.60
C GLU A 145 -0.93 13.31 5.86
N ASP A 146 -1.60 12.60 4.95
CA ASP A 146 -1.99 11.19 5.06
C ASP A 146 -1.23 10.24 4.10
N ASP A 147 -0.10 10.65 3.52
CA ASP A 147 0.67 9.76 2.64
C ASP A 147 1.44 8.65 3.40
N GLU A 148 0.73 7.59 3.76
CA GLU A 148 1.33 6.42 4.41
C GLU A 148 2.44 5.77 3.58
N SER A 149 2.31 5.72 2.24
CA SER A 149 3.27 5.00 1.40
C SER A 149 4.64 5.65 1.42
N SER A 150 4.68 6.98 1.32
CA SER A 150 5.95 7.73 1.34
C SER A 150 6.61 7.67 2.72
N VAL A 151 5.83 7.83 3.80
CA VAL A 151 6.34 7.69 5.18
C VAL A 151 6.81 6.26 5.48
N TYR A 152 6.09 5.25 5.00
CA TYR A 152 6.49 3.85 5.12
C TYR A 152 7.86 3.60 4.47
N TYR A 153 8.04 4.00 3.21
CA TYR A 153 9.30 3.76 2.51
C TYR A 153 10.46 4.62 3.05
N ALA A 154 10.19 5.83 3.53
CA ALA A 154 11.16 6.65 4.25
C ALA A 154 11.69 5.93 5.51
N ALA A 155 10.79 5.39 6.33
CA ALA A 155 11.15 4.62 7.51
C ALA A 155 11.83 3.27 7.19
N GLN A 156 11.39 2.60 6.12
CA GLN A 156 12.01 1.37 5.63
C GLN A 156 13.45 1.63 5.15
N ALA A 157 13.71 2.76 4.51
CA ALA A 157 15.05 3.12 4.06
C ALA A 157 16.03 3.26 5.23
N TYR A 158 15.59 3.88 6.33
CA TYR A 158 16.37 3.94 7.55
C TYR A 158 16.61 2.56 8.18
N LEU A 159 15.62 1.66 8.16
CA LEU A 159 15.80 0.28 8.61
C LEU A 159 16.86 -0.44 7.77
N ASP A 160 16.72 -0.39 6.44
CA ASP A 160 17.61 -1.05 5.47
C ASP A 160 19.06 -0.57 5.61
N ASN A 161 19.27 0.65 6.10
CA ASN A 161 20.58 1.29 6.25
C ASN A 161 21.03 1.40 7.70
N LYS A 162 20.51 0.55 8.59
CA LYS A 162 20.94 0.42 10.00
C LYS A 162 20.79 1.70 10.83
N GLN A 163 19.79 2.52 10.52
CA GLN A 163 19.43 3.74 11.25
C GLN A 163 18.03 3.63 11.90
N PRO A 164 17.74 2.59 12.70
CA PRO A 164 16.38 2.31 13.19
C PRO A 164 15.80 3.42 14.08
N ARG A 165 16.63 4.21 14.76
CA ARG A 165 16.17 5.36 15.57
C ARG A 165 15.45 6.40 14.71
N LEU A 166 16.00 6.72 13.53
CA LEU A 166 15.38 7.66 12.60
C LEU A 166 14.11 7.05 11.99
N GLY A 167 14.13 5.76 11.63
CA GLY A 167 12.92 5.07 11.15
C GLY A 167 11.76 5.13 12.15
N VAL A 168 12.02 4.94 13.45
CA VAL A 168 11.00 5.12 14.50
C VAL A 168 10.54 6.58 14.57
N ALA A 169 11.47 7.54 14.52
CA ALA A 169 11.16 8.97 14.57
C ALA A 169 10.29 9.42 13.40
N THR A 170 10.43 8.80 12.23
CA THR A 170 9.62 9.06 11.03
C THR A 170 8.23 8.40 11.12
N LEU A 171 8.16 7.09 11.41
CA LEU A 171 6.91 6.33 11.27
C LEU A 171 5.98 6.41 12.50
N LYS A 172 6.54 6.52 13.70
CA LYS A 172 5.75 6.53 14.94
C LYS A 172 4.80 7.74 15.04
N PRO A 173 5.22 8.99 14.74
CA PRO A 173 4.31 10.14 14.78
C PRO A 173 3.14 9.99 13.81
N PHE A 174 3.41 9.51 12.60
CA PHE A 174 2.38 9.24 11.59
C PHE A 174 1.33 8.24 12.12
N LEU A 175 1.78 7.10 12.64
CA LEU A 175 0.89 6.06 13.20
C LEU A 175 0.19 6.42 14.51
N ARG A 176 0.51 7.57 15.11
CA ARG A 176 -0.17 8.10 16.30
C ARG A 176 -1.48 8.81 15.92
N VAL A 177 -1.48 9.52 14.79
CA VAL A 177 -2.63 10.32 14.33
C VAL A 177 -3.42 9.61 13.23
N ASN A 178 -2.76 8.75 12.45
CA ASN A 178 -3.36 8.04 11.33
C ASN A 178 -3.60 6.55 11.65
N LYS A 179 -4.69 6.01 11.09
CA LYS A 179 -4.92 4.56 11.08
C LYS A 179 -3.95 3.91 10.09
N GLY A 180 -2.90 3.27 10.60
CA GLY A 180 -1.91 2.61 9.76
C GLY A 180 -2.39 1.29 9.17
N SER A 181 -1.78 0.90 8.06
CA SER A 181 -1.83 -0.44 7.52
C SER A 181 -1.13 -1.46 8.42
N TYR A 182 -1.44 -2.73 8.19
CA TYR A 182 -0.73 -3.86 8.79
C TYR A 182 0.79 -3.74 8.61
N GLN A 183 1.21 -3.41 7.38
CA GLN A 183 2.61 -3.31 6.98
C GLN A 183 3.35 -2.22 7.77
N SER A 184 2.75 -1.05 7.95
CA SER A 184 3.37 0.03 8.71
C SER A 184 3.54 -0.31 10.19
N TYR A 185 2.55 -0.96 10.81
CA TYR A 185 2.72 -1.45 12.18
C TYR A 185 3.78 -2.55 12.28
N GLN A 186 3.88 -3.45 11.31
CA GLN A 186 4.95 -4.44 11.26
C GLN A 186 6.34 -3.79 11.10
N LEU A 187 6.48 -2.81 10.21
CA LEU A 187 7.73 -2.09 10.04
C LEU A 187 8.15 -1.39 11.33
N LEU A 188 7.21 -0.70 12.01
CA LEU A 188 7.50 -0.07 13.29
C LEU A 188 7.86 -1.11 14.38
N SER A 189 7.26 -2.31 14.33
CA SER A 189 7.64 -3.44 15.18
C SER A 189 9.10 -3.83 14.94
N SER A 190 9.49 -4.07 13.68
CA SER A 190 10.86 -4.44 13.31
C SER A 190 11.88 -3.38 13.72
N LEU A 191 11.56 -2.10 13.50
CA LEU A 191 12.39 -0.98 13.95
C LEU A 191 12.61 -1.01 15.48
N PHE A 192 11.60 -1.34 16.27
CA PHE A 192 11.78 -1.50 17.72
C PHE A 192 12.57 -2.75 18.12
N VAL A 193 12.49 -3.83 17.34
CA VAL A 193 13.35 -5.02 17.54
C VAL A 193 14.83 -4.63 17.39
N GLU A 194 15.18 -3.90 16.32
CA GLU A 194 16.56 -3.42 16.10
C GLU A 194 17.06 -2.49 17.22
N LEU A 195 16.16 -1.83 17.94
CA LEU A 195 16.48 -0.99 19.09
C LEU A 195 16.49 -1.75 20.44
N GLY A 196 16.15 -3.04 20.45
CA GLY A 196 16.00 -3.84 21.68
C GLY A 196 14.76 -3.48 22.53
N ALA A 197 13.83 -2.68 21.99
CA ALA A 197 12.62 -2.25 22.68
C ALA A 197 11.47 -3.27 22.46
N PHE A 198 11.62 -4.46 23.05
CA PHE A 198 10.75 -5.60 22.79
C PHE A 198 9.29 -5.39 23.24
N ASP A 199 9.07 -4.67 24.34
CA ASP A 199 7.74 -4.24 24.79
C ASP A 199 7.02 -3.44 23.69
N ARG A 200 7.70 -2.44 23.11
CA ARG A 200 7.17 -1.59 22.05
C ARG A 200 6.98 -2.36 20.75
N SER A 201 7.90 -3.26 20.42
CA SER A 201 7.76 -4.14 19.25
C SER A 201 6.50 -4.99 19.34
N HIS A 202 6.32 -5.71 20.46
CA HIS A 202 5.13 -6.53 20.66
C HIS A 202 3.82 -5.72 20.63
N ILE A 203 3.82 -4.50 21.16
CA ILE A 203 2.68 -3.57 21.02
C ILE A 203 2.35 -3.29 19.55
N GLN A 204 3.36 -2.99 18.71
CA GLN A 204 3.08 -2.72 17.30
C GLN A 204 2.66 -3.98 16.54
N SER A 205 3.24 -5.14 16.86
CA SER A 205 2.78 -6.44 16.32
C SER A 205 1.31 -6.71 16.67
N ALA A 206 0.89 -6.43 17.91
CA ALA A 206 -0.51 -6.55 18.31
C ALA A 206 -1.41 -5.62 17.48
N LYS A 207 -1.02 -4.35 17.31
CA LYS A 207 -1.76 -3.39 16.47
C LYS A 207 -1.87 -3.83 15.02
N ALA A 208 -0.81 -4.39 14.44
CA ALA A 208 -0.86 -4.95 13.10
C ALA A 208 -1.93 -6.06 13.01
N LEU A 209 -1.93 -6.99 13.96
CA LEU A 209 -2.90 -8.09 14.00
C LEU A 209 -4.34 -7.62 14.21
N ILE A 210 -4.56 -6.55 14.98
CA ILE A 210 -5.87 -5.91 15.12
C ILE A 210 -6.37 -5.38 13.77
N VAL A 211 -5.50 -4.75 12.97
CA VAL A 211 -5.87 -4.28 11.61
C VAL A 211 -6.32 -5.44 10.71
N GLN A 212 -5.82 -6.66 10.94
CA GLN A 212 -6.25 -7.87 10.24
C GLN A 212 -7.45 -8.59 10.88
N GLY A 213 -8.03 -8.06 11.96
CA GLY A 213 -9.11 -8.71 12.72
C GLY A 213 -8.66 -9.94 13.54
N LYS A 214 -7.36 -10.19 13.68
CA LYS A 214 -6.80 -11.35 14.40
C LYS A 214 -6.65 -11.04 15.89
N LEU A 215 -7.77 -10.80 16.57
CA LEU A 215 -7.80 -10.26 17.93
C LEU A 215 -7.15 -11.21 18.96
N ASP A 216 -7.39 -12.53 18.87
CA ASP A 216 -6.77 -13.52 19.77
C ASP A 216 -5.24 -13.46 19.70
N LYS A 217 -4.69 -13.38 18.48
CA LYS A 217 -3.24 -13.28 18.27
C LYS A 217 -2.70 -11.93 18.76
N ALA A 218 -3.49 -10.86 18.65
CA ALA A 218 -3.12 -9.55 19.17
C ALA A 218 -3.02 -9.56 20.70
N ILE A 219 -3.95 -10.23 21.40
CA ILE A 219 -3.88 -10.43 22.85
C ILE A 219 -2.56 -11.11 23.24
N GLY A 220 -2.21 -12.23 22.60
CA GLY A 220 -0.94 -12.92 22.88
C GLY A 220 0.31 -12.08 22.60
N HIS A 221 0.24 -11.06 21.74
CA HIS A 221 1.32 -10.07 21.60
C HIS A 221 1.31 -9.02 22.72
N TYR A 222 0.15 -8.52 23.15
CA TYR A 222 0.09 -7.63 24.31
C TYR A 222 0.52 -8.31 25.60
N GLU A 223 0.21 -9.59 25.81
CA GLU A 223 0.68 -10.37 26.95
C GLU A 223 2.21 -10.47 26.96
N ARG A 224 2.83 -10.74 25.81
CA ARG A 224 4.30 -10.72 25.68
C ARG A 224 4.89 -9.34 25.94
N ALA A 225 4.25 -8.27 25.44
CA ALA A 225 4.67 -6.91 25.77
C ALA A 225 4.59 -6.64 27.27
N LYS A 226 3.53 -7.15 27.94
CA LYS A 226 3.29 -7.02 29.37
C LYS A 226 4.33 -7.80 30.19
N ALA A 227 4.75 -8.96 29.71
CA ALA A 227 5.75 -9.79 30.39
C ALA A 227 7.17 -9.18 30.38
N VAL A 228 7.49 -8.32 29.40
CA VAL A 228 8.84 -7.76 29.22
C VAL A 228 8.93 -6.26 29.56
N THR A 229 7.81 -5.60 29.87
CA THR A 229 7.83 -4.20 30.31
C THR A 229 8.28 -4.07 31.76
N HIS A 230 9.06 -3.03 32.05
CA HIS A 230 9.47 -2.67 33.41
C HIS A 230 8.69 -1.44 33.93
N SER A 231 7.84 -0.83 33.10
CA SER A 231 7.00 0.31 33.46
C SER A 231 5.64 -0.17 33.97
N GLN A 232 5.29 0.22 35.20
CA GLN A 232 3.99 -0.07 35.79
C GLN A 232 2.84 0.56 34.99
N ASP A 233 2.97 1.84 34.61
CA ASP A 233 1.96 2.52 33.80
C ASP A 233 1.70 1.78 32.47
N LEU A 234 2.76 1.31 31.81
CA LEU A 234 2.62 0.55 30.58
C LEU A 234 1.97 -0.82 30.84
N PHE A 235 2.32 -1.48 31.93
CA PHE A 235 1.71 -2.75 32.35
C PHE A 235 0.20 -2.62 32.53
N ASP A 236 -0.25 -1.57 33.21
CA ASP A 236 -1.67 -1.32 33.48
C ASP A 236 -2.43 -1.01 32.18
N VAL A 237 -1.85 -0.16 31.31
CA VAL A 237 -2.41 0.13 29.99
C VAL A 237 -2.53 -1.14 29.13
N LEU A 238 -1.55 -2.03 29.18
CA LEU A 238 -1.58 -3.29 28.44
C LEU A 238 -2.64 -4.23 28.98
N SER A 239 -2.82 -4.31 30.31
CA SER A 239 -3.86 -5.13 30.94
C SER A 239 -5.25 -4.70 30.48
N VAL A 240 -5.55 -3.41 30.56
CA VAL A 240 -6.84 -2.87 30.08
C VAL A 240 -7.06 -3.14 28.59
N ARG A 241 -6.01 -3.06 27.76
CA ARG A 241 -6.12 -3.38 26.32
C ARG A 241 -6.42 -4.85 26.07
N ILE A 242 -5.82 -5.76 26.85
CA ILE A 242 -6.09 -7.19 26.76
C ILE A 242 -7.54 -7.46 27.14
N ASP A 243 -8.00 -6.94 28.27
CA ASP A 243 -9.37 -7.16 28.78
C ASP A 243 -10.42 -6.66 27.78
N ASN A 244 -10.23 -5.45 27.22
CA ASN A 244 -11.14 -4.91 26.21
C ASN A 244 -11.22 -5.78 24.94
N LEU A 245 -10.08 -6.32 24.49
CA LEU A 245 -10.06 -7.21 23.33
C LEU A 245 -10.71 -8.56 23.64
N GLN A 246 -10.51 -9.08 24.85
CA GLN A 246 -11.15 -10.32 25.29
C GLN A 246 -12.67 -10.16 25.32
N GLN A 247 -13.16 -9.07 25.91
CA GLN A 247 -14.59 -8.75 25.90
C GLN A 247 -15.14 -8.64 24.48
N THR A 248 -14.39 -8.01 23.57
CA THR A 248 -14.79 -7.89 22.15
C THR A 248 -14.89 -9.26 21.49
N LEU A 249 -13.95 -10.17 21.76
CA LEU A 249 -13.97 -11.54 21.23
C LEU A 249 -15.14 -12.36 21.76
N ASP A 250 -15.46 -12.21 23.05
CA ASP A 250 -16.55 -12.96 23.66
C ASP A 250 -17.90 -12.50 23.08
N LEU A 251 -18.07 -11.20 22.80
CA LEU A 251 -19.23 -10.68 22.06
C LEU A 251 -19.38 -11.30 20.66
N TYR A 252 -18.28 -11.59 19.96
CA TYR A 252 -18.33 -12.25 18.64
C TYR A 252 -18.71 -13.72 18.72
N LYS A 253 -18.37 -14.42 19.81
CA LYS A 253 -18.74 -15.84 20.03
C LYS A 253 -20.22 -15.99 20.35
N ASP A 254 -20.82 -14.97 20.94
CA ASP A 254 -22.24 -14.98 21.36
C ASP A 254 -23.20 -14.52 20.25
N LEU A 255 -22.71 -14.23 19.03
CA LEU A 255 -23.57 -13.93 17.88
C LEU A 255 -24.20 -15.23 17.36
N PRO A 256 -25.54 -15.30 17.22
CA PRO A 256 -26.18 -16.43 16.56
C PRO A 256 -25.76 -16.51 15.08
N ASP A 257 -25.56 -17.74 14.61
CA ASP A 257 -25.22 -18.08 13.21
C ASP A 257 -26.22 -17.51 12.19
#